data_AF-A0A520Y2A2-F1
#
_entry.id   AF-A0A520Y2A2-F1
#
_cell.length_a   1.000
_cell.length_b   1.000
_cell.length_c   1.000
_cell.angle_alpha   90.00
_cell.angle_beta   90.00
_cell.angle_gamma   90.00
#
_symmetry.space_group_name_H-M   'P 1'
#
loop_
_entity.id
_entity.type
_entity.pdbx_description
1 polymer ?
#
loop_
_entity_poly.entity_id
_entity_poly.type
_entity_poly.pdbx_seq_one_letter_code
_entity_poly.pdbx_strand_id
1 'polypeptide(L)'
;MNEPQIDEPLKLDASGPSVVDLHARLAMVGYPVETLQLNVFGPATGDAVLLFQRGRGLDQTGIVDLETWASLLDACHHFGERLMCRRTPMMRGDDVAELQLLLGSLGFDAGWIDGVFGAGTETAVADFQRNAGLPVDGVADPTTIATLTRLRLSANAARPIAAVREQEALRNGSEGLVGRRVVVGDLDQAPSFAGAIGAALRKEGARVLLLHHPDGETHAK
;
A
#
# COMPACT_ATOMS: atom_id res chain seq x y z
N MET A 1 -8.66 -2.84 -19.19
CA MET A 1 -9.35 -4.02 -18.63
C MET A 1 -10.08 -3.53 -17.39
N ASN A 2 -11.39 -3.72 -17.33
CA ASN A 2 -12.16 -3.41 -16.12
C ASN A 2 -11.66 -4.31 -15.00
N GLU A 3 -11.21 -3.72 -13.90
CA GLU A 3 -10.94 -4.47 -12.67
C GLU A 3 -12.26 -5.07 -12.18
N PRO A 4 -12.32 -6.37 -11.88
CA PRO A 4 -13.52 -6.97 -11.29
C PRO A 4 -13.78 -6.29 -9.94
N GLN A 5 -14.90 -5.57 -9.85
CA GLN A 5 -15.40 -5.00 -8.62
C GLN A 5 -16.16 -6.09 -7.86
N ILE A 6 -15.87 -6.24 -6.58
CA ILE A 6 -16.74 -6.97 -5.68
C ILE A 6 -17.89 -6.04 -5.28
N ASP A 7 -19.07 -6.25 -5.86
CA ASP A 7 -20.26 -5.47 -5.50
C ASP A 7 -20.78 -5.83 -4.09
N GLU A 8 -20.47 -7.04 -3.61
CA GLU A 8 -20.77 -7.51 -2.26
C GLU A 8 -19.55 -8.21 -1.62
N PRO A 9 -19.37 -8.09 -0.29
CA PRO A 9 -18.29 -8.78 0.41
C PRO A 9 -18.38 -10.30 0.28
N LEU A 10 -17.27 -10.95 -0.07
CA LEU A 10 -17.21 -12.41 -0.14
C LEU A 10 -16.98 -12.98 1.26
N LYS A 11 -17.80 -13.94 1.66
CA LYS A 11 -17.78 -14.59 2.97
C LYS A 11 -18.00 -16.10 2.84
N LEU A 12 -17.94 -16.80 3.96
CA LEU A 12 -18.23 -18.24 4.04
C LEU A 12 -19.54 -18.57 3.32
N ASP A 13 -19.53 -19.67 2.58
CA ASP A 13 -20.62 -20.18 1.72
C ASP A 13 -20.86 -19.39 0.42
N ALA A 14 -20.12 -18.29 0.18
CA ALA A 14 -20.13 -17.65 -1.13
C ALA A 14 -19.59 -18.62 -2.20
N SER A 15 -20.16 -18.56 -3.40
CA SER A 15 -19.67 -19.34 -4.54
C SER A 15 -19.81 -18.61 -5.86
N GLY A 16 -18.94 -18.94 -6.81
CA GLY A 16 -18.97 -18.37 -8.16
C GLY A 16 -17.61 -17.91 -8.67
N PRO A 17 -17.59 -17.19 -9.81
CA PRO A 17 -16.37 -16.76 -10.47
C PRO A 17 -15.48 -15.85 -9.60
N SER A 18 -16.08 -15.01 -8.76
CA SER A 18 -15.34 -14.11 -7.87
C SER A 18 -14.51 -14.87 -6.83
N VAL A 19 -14.97 -16.04 -6.38
CA VAL A 19 -14.20 -16.90 -5.45
C VAL A 19 -13.02 -17.56 -6.15
N VAL A 20 -13.18 -17.93 -7.43
CA VAL A 20 -12.07 -18.44 -8.24
C VAL A 20 -11.00 -17.37 -8.42
N ASP A 21 -11.40 -16.12 -8.70
CA ASP A 21 -10.48 -14.98 -8.82
C ASP A 21 -9.80 -14.69 -7.47
N LEU A 22 -10.53 -14.75 -6.36
CA LEU A 22 -9.98 -14.65 -5.02
C LEU A 22 -8.89 -15.70 -4.76
N HIS A 23 -9.16 -16.98 -5.05
CA HIS A 23 -8.17 -18.06 -4.86
C HIS A 23 -6.93 -17.85 -5.73
N ALA A 24 -7.10 -17.46 -6.98
CA ALA A 24 -5.99 -17.17 -7.88
C ALA A 24 -5.11 -16.04 -7.34
N ARG A 25 -5.73 -14.95 -6.86
CA ARG A 25 -5.02 -13.80 -6.28
C ARG A 25 -4.31 -14.14 -4.98
N LEU A 26 -5.00 -14.81 -4.05
CA LEU A 26 -4.41 -15.27 -2.80
C LEU A 26 -3.20 -16.18 -3.07
N ALA A 27 -3.28 -17.07 -4.06
CA ALA A 27 -2.13 -17.89 -4.46
C ALA A 27 -0.96 -17.04 -5.01
N MET A 28 -1.24 -16.03 -5.86
CA MET A 28 -0.20 -15.12 -6.38
C MET A 28 0.52 -14.35 -5.28
N VAL A 29 -0.18 -13.98 -4.21
CA VAL A 29 0.38 -13.21 -3.09
C VAL A 29 0.92 -14.09 -1.95
N GLY A 30 1.03 -15.40 -2.17
CA GLY A 30 1.69 -16.34 -1.25
C GLY A 30 0.77 -16.98 -0.19
N TYR A 31 -0.55 -16.85 -0.33
CA TYR A 31 -1.56 -17.46 0.55
C TYR A 31 -2.40 -18.49 -0.22
N PRO A 32 -1.82 -19.58 -0.74
CA PRO A 32 -2.57 -20.56 -1.53
C PRO A 32 -3.67 -21.21 -0.70
N VAL A 33 -4.86 -21.37 -1.31
CA VAL A 33 -5.98 -22.07 -0.68
C VAL A 33 -5.94 -23.54 -1.06
N GLU A 34 -5.73 -24.41 -0.09
CA GLU A 34 -5.74 -25.86 -0.29
C GLU A 34 -7.19 -26.38 -0.40
N THR A 35 -7.78 -26.28 -1.59
CA THR A 35 -9.15 -26.74 -1.85
C THR A 35 -9.32 -27.32 -3.25
N LEU A 36 -10.17 -28.35 -3.37
CA LEU A 36 -10.62 -28.89 -4.66
C LEU A 36 -11.83 -28.14 -5.23
N GLN A 37 -12.52 -27.36 -4.39
CA GLN A 37 -13.69 -26.57 -4.79
C GLN A 37 -13.27 -25.11 -4.99
N LEU A 38 -12.63 -24.83 -6.15
CA LEU A 38 -12.07 -23.51 -6.48
C LEU A 38 -13.13 -22.39 -6.58
N ASN A 39 -14.39 -22.76 -6.77
CA ASN A 39 -15.49 -21.80 -6.88
C ASN A 39 -16.28 -21.64 -5.57
N VAL A 40 -15.82 -22.21 -4.44
CA VAL A 40 -16.53 -22.18 -3.16
C VAL A 40 -15.66 -21.56 -2.07
N PHE A 41 -16.25 -20.61 -1.35
CA PHE A 41 -15.64 -19.99 -0.19
C PHE A 41 -15.88 -20.91 1.03
N GLY A 42 -14.97 -21.86 1.22
CA GLY A 42 -14.97 -22.73 2.40
C GLY A 42 -14.09 -22.22 3.54
N PRO A 43 -13.98 -23.00 4.64
CA PRO A 43 -13.15 -22.65 5.79
C PRO A 43 -11.69 -22.38 5.44
N ALA A 44 -11.09 -23.19 4.56
CA ALA A 44 -9.71 -22.99 4.10
C ALA A 44 -9.51 -21.64 3.37
N THR A 45 -10.52 -21.16 2.65
CA THR A 45 -10.51 -19.83 2.03
C THR A 45 -10.52 -18.75 3.10
N GLY A 46 -11.37 -18.89 4.12
CA GLY A 46 -11.43 -17.97 5.26
C GLY A 46 -10.11 -17.89 6.02
N ASP A 47 -9.46 -19.02 6.26
CA ASP A 47 -8.15 -19.07 6.93
C ASP A 47 -7.07 -18.36 6.11
N ALA A 48 -7.05 -18.55 4.79
CA ALA A 48 -6.11 -17.86 3.90
C ALA A 48 -6.37 -16.34 3.87
N VAL A 49 -7.63 -15.92 3.86
CA VAL A 49 -8.01 -14.50 3.95
C VAL A 49 -7.58 -13.90 5.28
N LEU A 50 -7.75 -14.61 6.40
CA LEU A 50 -7.28 -14.17 7.72
C LEU A 50 -5.77 -13.99 7.76
N LEU A 51 -5.02 -14.94 7.19
CA LEU A 51 -3.56 -14.84 7.09
C LEU A 51 -3.13 -13.64 6.23
N PHE A 52 -3.81 -13.40 5.11
CA PHE A 52 -3.56 -12.23 4.26
C PHE A 52 -3.87 -10.92 4.99
N GLN A 53 -5.06 -10.80 5.60
CA GLN A 53 -5.48 -9.64 6.38
C GLN A 53 -4.48 -9.33 7.48
N ARG A 54 -4.07 -10.35 8.25
CA ARG A 54 -3.03 -10.22 9.28
C ARG A 54 -1.70 -9.76 8.70
N GLY A 55 -1.27 -10.33 7.57
CA GLY A 55 -0.02 -9.96 6.91
C GLY A 55 -0.01 -8.52 6.39
N ARG A 56 -1.20 -7.98 6.06
CA ARG A 56 -1.42 -6.62 5.58
C ARG A 56 -1.76 -5.61 6.67
N GLY A 57 -2.01 -6.07 7.89
CA GLY A 57 -2.48 -5.21 8.99
C GLY A 57 -3.92 -4.74 8.83
N LEU A 58 -4.74 -5.51 8.11
CA LEU A 58 -6.19 -5.31 7.96
C LEU A 58 -6.94 -6.03 9.09
N ASP A 59 -8.22 -5.69 9.26
CA ASP A 59 -9.09 -6.41 10.20
C ASP A 59 -9.16 -7.89 9.83
N GLN A 60 -8.87 -8.74 10.80
CA GLN A 60 -8.88 -10.19 10.66
C GLN A 60 -10.32 -10.74 10.75
N THR A 61 -11.19 -10.28 9.86
CA THR A 61 -12.60 -10.69 9.80
C THR A 61 -12.80 -12.03 9.10
N GLY A 62 -11.85 -12.43 8.24
CA GLY A 62 -12.00 -13.57 7.34
C GLY A 62 -13.02 -13.35 6.21
N ILE A 63 -13.54 -12.13 6.09
CA ILE A 63 -14.45 -11.68 5.03
C ILE A 63 -13.66 -10.80 4.07
N VAL A 64 -13.87 -10.98 2.77
CA VAL A 64 -13.26 -10.15 1.74
C VAL A 64 -14.20 -9.01 1.39
N ASP A 65 -14.06 -7.92 2.11
CA ASP A 65 -14.70 -6.64 1.82
C ASP A 65 -13.91 -5.82 0.78
N LEU A 66 -14.40 -4.62 0.47
CA LEU A 66 -13.81 -3.76 -0.55
C LEU A 66 -12.35 -3.39 -0.22
N GLU A 67 -12.02 -3.20 1.06
CA GLU A 67 -10.67 -2.86 1.50
C GLU A 67 -9.72 -4.06 1.37
N THR A 68 -10.14 -5.24 1.84
CA THR A 68 -9.40 -6.49 1.69
C THR A 68 -9.18 -6.81 0.21
N TRP A 69 -10.20 -6.62 -0.63
CA TRP A 69 -10.08 -6.82 -2.07
C TRP A 69 -9.12 -5.83 -2.72
N ALA A 70 -9.23 -4.54 -2.42
CA ALA A 70 -8.32 -3.53 -2.96
C ALA A 70 -6.87 -3.81 -2.55
N SER A 71 -6.63 -4.13 -1.28
CA SER A 71 -5.30 -4.52 -0.80
C SER A 71 -4.78 -5.77 -1.51
N LEU A 72 -5.64 -6.75 -1.78
CA LEU A 72 -5.28 -7.95 -2.53
C LEU A 72 -4.95 -7.64 -4.00
N LEU A 73 -5.68 -6.72 -4.64
CA LEU A 73 -5.37 -6.27 -5.99
C LEU A 73 -4.01 -5.57 -6.03
N ASP A 74 -3.75 -4.64 -5.09
CA ASP A 74 -2.49 -3.92 -4.98
C ASP A 74 -1.30 -4.88 -4.74
N ALA A 75 -1.52 -5.91 -3.93
CA ALA A 75 -0.57 -6.98 -3.65
C ALA A 75 -0.20 -7.85 -4.86
N CYS A 76 -1.11 -7.98 -5.83
CA CYS A 76 -0.90 -8.87 -6.98
C CYS A 76 0.08 -8.31 -8.01
N HIS A 77 0.48 -7.04 -7.90
CA HIS A 77 1.35 -6.39 -8.87
C HIS A 77 2.81 -6.50 -8.43
N HIS A 78 3.62 -7.30 -9.13
CA HIS A 78 5.05 -7.37 -8.84
C HIS A 78 5.82 -6.33 -9.63
N PHE A 79 6.89 -5.84 -9.02
CA PHE A 79 7.75 -4.81 -9.58
C PHE A 79 8.38 -5.25 -10.91
N GLY A 80 8.06 -4.50 -11.98
CA GLY A 80 8.58 -4.76 -13.34
C GLY A 80 7.69 -5.61 -14.24
N GLU A 81 6.52 -6.08 -13.78
CA GLU A 81 5.58 -6.85 -14.61
C GLU A 81 4.76 -6.00 -15.58
N ARG A 82 4.70 -4.68 -15.37
CA ARG A 82 3.92 -3.74 -16.19
C ARG A 82 4.64 -2.41 -16.40
N LEU A 83 4.29 -1.73 -17.49
CA LEU A 83 4.67 -0.34 -17.73
C LEU A 83 3.96 0.55 -16.71
N MET A 84 4.73 1.25 -15.88
CA MET A 84 4.20 2.17 -14.88
C MET A 84 4.24 3.60 -15.40
N CYS A 85 3.08 4.23 -15.54
CA CYS A 85 2.95 5.58 -16.06
C CYS A 85 1.76 6.32 -15.44
N ARG A 86 1.79 7.65 -15.50
CA ARG A 86 0.64 8.46 -15.10
C ARG A 86 -0.48 8.29 -16.11
N ARG A 87 -1.64 7.84 -15.65
CA ARG A 87 -2.84 7.64 -16.47
C ARG A 87 -4.10 7.93 -15.65
N THR A 88 -5.27 7.87 -16.31
CA THR A 88 -6.57 7.99 -15.65
C THR A 88 -7.36 6.68 -15.84
N PRO A 89 -7.83 6.02 -14.77
CA PRO A 89 -7.53 6.28 -13.35
C PRO A 89 -6.04 6.06 -13.04
N MET A 90 -5.54 6.73 -12.00
CA MET A 90 -4.13 6.60 -11.58
C MET A 90 -3.79 5.15 -11.30
N MET A 91 -2.60 4.74 -11.73
CA MET A 91 -2.09 3.40 -11.42
C MET A 91 -1.76 3.31 -9.94
N ARG A 92 -2.11 2.18 -9.31
CA ARG A 92 -1.85 1.91 -7.90
C ARG A 92 -1.37 0.47 -7.71
N GLY A 93 -0.63 0.22 -6.63
CA GLY A 93 -0.16 -1.09 -6.25
C GLY A 93 1.14 -1.07 -5.45
N ASP A 94 1.51 -2.22 -4.91
CA ASP A 94 2.76 -2.38 -4.18
C ASP A 94 3.99 -2.15 -5.06
N ASP A 95 3.90 -2.48 -6.35
CA ASP A 95 4.95 -2.19 -7.35
C ASP A 95 5.21 -0.68 -7.48
N VAL A 96 4.17 0.15 -7.42
CA VAL A 96 4.31 1.60 -7.44
C VAL A 96 4.92 2.11 -6.13
N ALA A 97 4.54 1.54 -4.99
CA ALA A 97 5.15 1.87 -3.70
C ALA A 97 6.64 1.51 -3.68
N GLU A 98 7.00 0.35 -4.24
CA GLU A 98 8.40 -0.06 -4.41
C GLU A 98 9.15 0.88 -5.35
N LEU A 99 8.55 1.31 -6.46
CA LEU A 99 9.13 2.33 -7.34
C LEU A 99 9.44 3.63 -6.59
N GLN A 100 8.47 4.16 -5.85
CA GLN A 100 8.60 5.40 -5.08
C GLN A 100 9.70 5.28 -4.02
N LEU A 101 9.77 4.15 -3.32
CA LEU A 101 10.81 3.86 -2.34
C LEU A 101 12.20 3.83 -2.99
N LEU A 102 12.35 3.15 -4.13
CA LEU A 102 13.62 3.04 -4.85
C LEU A 102 14.09 4.39 -5.36
N LEU A 103 13.23 5.15 -6.02
CA LEU A 103 13.52 6.52 -6.46
C LEU A 103 13.95 7.39 -5.27
N GLY A 104 13.20 7.35 -4.17
CA GLY A 104 13.50 8.08 -2.96
C GLY A 104 14.87 7.72 -2.36
N SER A 105 15.22 6.43 -2.32
CA SER A 105 16.52 5.95 -1.83
C SER A 105 17.70 6.38 -2.70
N LEU A 106 17.46 6.59 -4.00
CA LEU A 106 18.45 7.07 -4.96
C LEU A 106 18.53 8.59 -5.05
N GLY A 107 17.72 9.30 -4.26
CA GLY A 107 17.74 10.76 -4.20
C GLY A 107 16.76 11.45 -5.15
N PHE A 108 15.78 10.73 -5.71
CA PHE A 108 14.73 11.29 -6.56
C PHE A 108 13.43 11.42 -5.76
N ASP A 109 12.89 12.63 -5.67
CA ASP A 109 11.71 12.88 -4.84
C ASP A 109 10.41 12.51 -5.57
N ALA A 110 9.92 11.30 -5.31
CA ALA A 110 8.63 10.83 -5.83
C ALA A 110 7.41 11.30 -5.02
N GLY A 111 7.60 12.10 -3.96
CA GLY A 111 6.55 12.47 -3.03
C GLY A 111 6.40 11.48 -1.87
N TRP A 112 5.15 11.15 -1.51
CA TRP A 112 4.85 10.15 -0.49
C TRP A 112 4.94 8.73 -1.09
N ILE A 113 5.30 7.75 -0.27
CA ILE A 113 5.27 6.33 -0.66
C ILE A 113 3.85 5.83 -0.38
N ASP A 114 2.92 6.20 -1.25
CA ASP A 114 1.48 5.94 -1.14
C ASP A 114 0.98 4.87 -2.12
N GLY A 115 1.89 4.30 -2.92
CA GLY A 115 1.55 3.31 -3.92
C GLY A 115 0.76 3.87 -5.09
N VAL A 116 0.76 5.20 -5.32
CA VAL A 116 0.01 5.86 -6.41
C VAL A 116 0.95 6.51 -7.42
N PHE A 117 0.75 6.21 -8.70
CA PHE A 117 1.53 6.82 -9.77
C PHE A 117 0.97 8.19 -10.12
N GLY A 118 1.28 9.18 -9.26
CA GLY A 118 0.93 10.58 -9.43
C GLY A 118 1.98 11.38 -10.20
N ALA A 119 1.76 12.70 -10.28
CA ALA A 119 2.67 13.64 -10.95
C ALA A 119 4.07 13.70 -10.28
N GLY A 120 4.13 13.52 -8.96
CA GLY A 120 5.40 13.43 -8.23
C GLY A 120 6.23 12.23 -8.68
N THR A 121 5.61 11.04 -8.72
CA THR A 121 6.23 9.81 -9.22
C THR A 121 6.70 9.94 -10.66
N GLU A 122 5.86 10.49 -11.56
CA GLU A 122 6.22 10.74 -12.97
C GLU A 122 7.46 11.64 -13.09
N THR A 123 7.51 12.72 -12.31
CA THR A 123 8.63 13.66 -12.31
C THR A 123 9.91 12.99 -11.82
N ALA A 124 9.83 12.22 -10.73
CA ALA A 124 10.97 11.48 -10.19
C ALA A 124 11.50 10.42 -11.17
N VAL A 125 10.62 9.72 -11.90
CA VAL A 125 11.02 8.80 -12.97
C VAL A 125 11.74 9.56 -14.09
N ALA A 126 11.21 10.67 -14.56
CA ALA A 126 11.84 11.48 -15.60
C ALA A 126 13.22 12.02 -15.17
N ASP A 127 13.36 12.45 -13.92
CA ASP A 127 14.64 12.91 -13.37
C ASP A 127 15.65 11.77 -13.24
N PHE A 128 15.20 10.60 -12.79
CA PHE A 128 16.02 9.39 -12.76
C PHE A 128 16.50 9.00 -14.16
N GLN A 129 15.59 8.94 -15.14
CA GLN A 129 15.91 8.62 -16.53
C GLN A 129 16.97 9.58 -17.08
N ARG A 130 16.82 10.88 -16.83
CA ARG A 130 17.79 11.90 -17.23
C ARG A 130 19.16 11.66 -16.62
N ASN A 131 19.22 11.34 -15.33
CA ASN A 131 20.47 11.07 -14.63
C ASN A 131 21.13 9.73 -15.04
N ALA A 132 20.31 8.74 -15.40
CA ALA A 132 20.76 7.42 -15.83
C ALA A 132 21.11 7.35 -17.33
N GLY A 133 20.87 8.42 -18.10
CA GLY A 133 21.09 8.44 -19.56
C GLY A 133 20.08 7.63 -20.36
N LEU A 134 18.86 7.45 -19.83
CA LEU A 134 17.75 6.77 -20.49
C LEU A 134 16.87 7.79 -21.26
N PRO A 135 16.02 7.32 -22.20
CA PRO A 135 14.97 8.16 -22.76
C PRO A 135 14.09 8.75 -21.64
N VAL A 136 13.86 10.06 -21.69
CA VAL A 136 13.10 10.79 -20.65
C VAL A 136 11.64 10.91 -21.09
N ASP A 137 10.84 9.93 -20.72
CA ASP A 137 9.40 9.86 -21.03
C ASP A 137 8.52 9.82 -19.77
N GLY A 138 9.13 9.71 -18.57
CA GLY A 138 8.40 9.61 -17.30
C GLY A 138 7.68 8.27 -17.12
N VAL A 139 7.98 7.28 -17.96
CA VAL A 139 7.40 5.93 -17.94
C VAL A 139 8.43 4.96 -17.37
N ALA A 140 8.08 4.29 -16.27
CA ALA A 140 8.90 3.21 -15.74
C ALA A 140 8.67 1.93 -16.54
N ASP A 141 9.44 1.82 -17.63
CA ASP A 141 9.53 0.65 -18.51
C ASP A 141 10.50 -0.42 -17.99
N PRO A 142 10.57 -1.63 -18.60
CA PRO A 142 11.48 -2.67 -18.13
C PRO A 142 12.95 -2.22 -18.08
N THR A 143 13.36 -1.31 -18.97
CA THR A 143 14.72 -0.75 -19.00
C THR A 143 15.00 0.13 -17.78
N THR A 144 14.08 1.03 -17.47
CA THR A 144 14.10 1.92 -16.30
C THR A 144 14.12 1.08 -15.03
N ILE A 145 13.24 0.07 -14.96
CA ILE A 145 13.13 -0.83 -13.81
C ILE A 145 14.41 -1.65 -13.61
N ALA A 146 14.95 -2.27 -14.65
CA ALA A 146 16.21 -3.01 -14.56
C ALA A 146 17.37 -2.11 -14.08
N THR A 147 17.39 -0.85 -14.54
CA THR A 147 18.41 0.13 -14.14
C THR A 147 18.26 0.51 -12.67
N LEU A 148 17.04 0.77 -12.20
CA LEU A 148 16.73 1.03 -10.78
C LEU A 148 17.14 -0.15 -9.89
N THR A 149 16.75 -1.37 -10.26
CA THR A 149 17.07 -2.60 -9.51
C THR A 149 18.58 -2.83 -9.42
N ARG A 150 19.33 -2.56 -10.50
CA ARG A 150 20.79 -2.66 -10.49
C ARG A 150 21.43 -1.63 -9.54
N LEU A 151 20.92 -0.39 -9.54
CA LEU A 151 21.43 0.67 -8.67
C LEU A 151 21.05 0.47 -7.19
N ARG A 152 19.90 -0.17 -6.91
CA ARG A 152 19.48 -0.58 -5.57
C ARG A 152 20.56 -1.39 -4.85
N LEU A 153 21.16 -2.36 -5.54
CA LEU A 153 22.21 -3.22 -4.97
C LEU A 153 23.46 -2.44 -4.55
N SER A 154 23.69 -1.26 -5.16
CA SER A 154 24.79 -0.36 -4.79
C SER A 154 24.43 0.64 -3.69
N ALA A 155 23.13 0.89 -3.45
CA ALA A 155 22.64 2.01 -2.64
C ALA A 155 22.04 1.60 -1.29
N ASN A 156 22.19 0.33 -0.88
CA ASN A 156 21.48 -0.35 0.22
C ASN A 156 21.69 0.23 1.65
N ALA A 157 22.21 1.46 1.78
CA ALA A 157 22.42 2.18 3.03
C ALA A 157 21.83 3.60 3.06
N ALA A 158 21.22 4.10 1.96
CA ALA A 158 20.70 5.46 1.90
C ALA A 158 19.25 5.55 2.40
N ARG A 159 18.98 6.46 3.35
CA ARG A 159 17.60 6.79 3.77
C ARG A 159 16.88 7.49 2.61
N PRO A 160 15.63 7.11 2.27
CA PRO A 160 14.87 7.77 1.22
C PRO A 160 14.64 9.27 1.51
N ILE A 161 14.65 10.11 0.47
CA ILE A 161 14.37 11.55 0.61
C ILE A 161 13.03 11.82 1.30
N ALA A 162 12.00 10.99 1.05
CA ALA A 162 10.71 11.12 1.73
C ALA A 162 10.85 11.09 3.26
N ALA A 163 11.67 10.17 3.79
CA ALA A 163 11.93 10.06 5.23
C ALA A 163 12.76 11.24 5.76
N VAL A 164 13.71 11.75 4.97
CA VAL A 164 14.50 12.95 5.33
C VAL A 164 13.59 14.18 5.38
N ARG A 165 12.72 14.37 4.39
CA ARG A 165 11.75 15.47 4.33
C ARG A 165 10.78 15.41 5.50
N GLU A 166 10.28 14.22 5.84
CA GLU A 166 9.42 14.03 7.01
C GLU A 166 10.15 14.41 8.31
N GLN A 167 11.38 13.93 8.50
CA GLN A 167 12.19 14.27 9.67
C GLN A 167 12.50 15.77 9.76
N GLU A 168 12.82 16.42 8.64
CA GLU A 168 13.03 17.87 8.57
C GLU A 168 11.75 18.66 8.82
N ALA A 169 10.59 18.20 8.32
CA ALA A 169 9.29 18.80 8.63
C ALA A 169 8.93 18.67 10.11
N LEU A 170 9.33 17.56 10.76
CA LEU A 170 9.21 17.39 12.20
C LEU A 170 10.18 18.30 12.96
N ARG A 171 11.44 18.40 12.54
CA ARG A 171 12.48 19.22 13.18
C ARG A 171 12.20 20.73 13.07
N ASN A 172 11.76 21.18 11.89
CA ASN A 172 11.58 22.61 11.60
C ASN A 172 10.15 23.10 11.92
N GLY A 173 9.19 22.20 12.14
CA GLY A 173 7.90 22.59 12.70
C GLY A 173 8.01 22.79 14.21
N SER A 174 7.29 23.79 14.73
CA SER A 174 7.21 24.13 16.16
C SER A 174 7.19 22.88 17.06
N GLU A 175 7.94 22.92 18.17
CA GLU A 175 8.19 21.86 19.18
C GLU A 175 6.94 21.27 19.87
N GLY A 176 5.77 21.29 19.23
CA GLY A 176 4.53 20.74 19.75
C GLY A 176 3.76 19.97 18.69
N LEU A 177 2.86 19.13 19.18
CA LEU A 177 1.89 18.42 18.35
C LEU A 177 0.66 19.28 18.07
N VAL A 178 0.60 20.50 18.59
CA VAL A 178 -0.47 21.49 18.43
C VAL A 178 -0.85 21.66 16.96
N GLY A 179 -2.07 21.23 16.61
CA GLY A 179 -2.64 21.37 15.26
C GLY A 179 -2.18 20.31 14.24
N ARG A 180 -1.23 19.45 14.60
CA ARG A 180 -0.82 18.32 13.74
C ARG A 180 -1.86 17.22 13.78
N ARG A 181 -2.16 16.63 12.62
CA ARG A 181 -2.94 15.39 12.55
C ARG A 181 -2.01 14.22 12.74
N VAL A 182 -2.23 13.44 13.79
CA VAL A 182 -1.43 12.24 14.10
C VAL A 182 -2.36 11.05 13.98
N VAL A 183 -1.96 10.09 13.16
CA VAL A 183 -2.69 8.83 13.00
C VAL A 183 -1.98 7.80 13.85
N VAL A 184 -2.72 7.17 14.74
CA VAL A 184 -2.23 6.06 15.58
C VAL A 184 -3.02 4.84 15.18
N GLY A 185 -2.37 3.93 14.46
CA GLY A 185 -2.92 2.63 14.12
C GLY A 185 -2.78 1.67 15.29
N ASP A 186 -3.87 1.02 15.67
CA ASP A 186 -3.87 -0.09 16.62
C ASP A 186 -3.77 -1.40 15.83
N LEU A 187 -2.68 -2.16 16.01
CA LEU A 187 -2.47 -3.46 15.34
C LEU A 187 -3.22 -4.60 16.06
N ASP A 188 -4.39 -4.32 16.64
CA ASP A 188 -5.23 -5.21 17.47
C ASP A 188 -4.56 -5.81 18.73
N GLN A 189 -3.27 -5.59 18.97
CA GLN A 189 -2.56 -6.22 20.08
C GLN A 189 -2.63 -5.43 21.39
N ALA A 190 -3.09 -4.17 21.37
CA ALA A 190 -3.23 -3.37 22.60
C ALA A 190 -4.13 -2.11 22.43
N PRO A 191 -5.46 -2.25 22.35
CA PRO A 191 -6.37 -1.11 22.19
C PRO A 191 -6.33 -0.10 23.32
N SER A 192 -6.06 -0.57 24.55
CA SER A 192 -5.85 0.30 25.71
C SER A 192 -4.56 1.13 25.59
N PHE A 193 -3.53 0.61 24.92
CA PHE A 193 -2.26 1.30 24.69
C PHE A 193 -2.40 2.34 23.58
N ALA A 194 -3.04 2.00 22.45
CA ALA A 194 -3.37 2.96 21.41
C ALA A 194 -4.25 4.10 21.96
N GLY A 195 -5.27 3.76 22.76
CA GLY A 195 -6.10 4.74 23.47
C GLY A 195 -5.29 5.65 24.42
N ALA A 196 -4.36 5.09 25.19
CA ALA A 196 -3.49 5.85 26.09
C ALA A 196 -2.53 6.78 25.33
N ILE A 197 -1.93 6.29 24.23
CA ILE A 197 -1.09 7.10 23.34
C ILE A 197 -1.91 8.22 22.72
N GLY A 198 -3.11 7.92 22.20
CA GLY A 198 -3.98 8.94 21.61
C GLY A 198 -4.42 10.00 22.60
N ALA A 199 -4.70 9.62 23.85
CA ALA A 199 -4.99 10.57 24.92
C ALA A 199 -3.77 11.46 25.25
N ALA A 200 -2.57 10.87 25.34
CA ALA A 200 -1.33 11.61 25.60
C ALA A 200 -1.02 12.61 24.46
N LEU A 201 -1.13 12.19 23.21
CA LEU A 201 -0.88 13.04 22.04
C LEU A 201 -1.89 14.19 21.91
N ARG A 202 -3.18 13.96 22.24
CA ARG A 202 -4.19 15.05 22.29
C ARG A 202 -3.87 16.08 23.37
N LYS A 203 -3.32 15.64 24.51
CA LYS A 203 -2.90 16.53 25.61
C LYS A 203 -1.78 17.49 25.17
N GLU A 204 -0.93 17.04 24.25
CA GLU A 204 0.12 17.83 23.59
C GLU A 204 -0.41 18.67 22.39
N GLY A 205 -1.73 18.72 22.20
CA GLY A 205 -2.40 19.53 21.18
C GLY A 205 -2.57 18.87 19.81
N ALA A 206 -2.22 17.59 19.67
CA ALA A 206 -2.42 16.84 18.44
C ALA A 206 -3.91 16.60 18.14
N ARG A 207 -4.27 16.68 16.86
CA ARG A 207 -5.51 16.08 16.36
C ARG A 207 -5.26 14.61 16.09
N VAL A 208 -5.53 13.77 17.09
CA VAL A 208 -5.27 12.34 16.98
C VAL A 208 -6.47 11.61 16.39
N LEU A 209 -6.23 10.94 15.27
CA LEU A 209 -7.09 9.91 14.71
C LEU A 209 -6.57 8.57 15.23
N LEU A 210 -7.35 7.94 16.11
CA LEU A 210 -7.14 6.56 16.49
C LEU A 210 -7.82 5.71 15.42
N LEU A 211 -7.03 5.05 14.59
CA LEU A 211 -7.55 4.00 13.73
C LEU A 211 -7.61 2.74 14.60
N HIS A 212 -8.70 2.62 15.37
CA HIS A 212 -9.29 1.32 15.64
C HIS A 212 -10.24 1.14 14.49
N HIS A 213 -9.91 0.28 13.53
CA HIS A 213 -10.62 0.20 12.26
C HIS A 213 -12.12 0.49 12.41
N PRO A 214 -12.60 1.69 12.01
CA PRO A 214 -14.00 2.00 12.02
C PRO A 214 -14.47 2.00 10.56
N ASP A 215 -15.56 1.29 10.30
CA ASP A 215 -16.23 1.19 9.00
C ASP A 215 -16.04 2.43 8.12
N GLY A 216 -15.50 2.20 6.92
CA GLY A 216 -15.10 3.21 5.93
C GLY A 216 -16.23 4.12 5.39
N GLU A 217 -17.44 4.04 5.97
CA GLU A 217 -18.56 4.90 5.60
C GLU A 217 -18.55 6.26 6.32
N THR A 218 -17.80 6.43 7.42
CA THR A 218 -18.01 7.59 8.31
C THR A 218 -17.13 8.82 8.01
N HIS A 219 -16.21 8.77 7.05
CA HIS A 219 -15.28 9.88 6.79
C HIS A 219 -15.53 10.68 5.49
N ALA A 220 -16.63 10.42 4.78
CA ALA A 220 -17.06 11.23 3.64
C ALA A 220 -18.14 12.25 4.04
N LYS A 221 -17.78 13.27 4.82
CA LYS A 221 -18.48 14.58 4.86
C LYS A 221 -17.49 15.72 5.09
#